data_AF-A0AAU5S3G7-F1
#
_entry.id   AF-A0AAU5S3G7-F1
#
_cell.length_a   1.000
_cell.length_b   1.000
_cell.length_c   1.000
_cell.angle_alpha   90.00
_cell.angle_beta   90.00
_cell.angle_gamma   90.00
#
_symmetry.space_group_name_H-M   'P 1'
#
loop_
_entity.id
_entity.type
_entity.pdbx_description
1 polymer ?
#
loop_
_entity_poly.entity_id
_entity_poly.type
_entity_poly.pdbx_seq_one_letter_code
_entity_poly.pdbx_strand_id
1 'polypeptide(L)'
;MSPLSGGGPAGGRDLAGAAAIAALAAWFAATVLSQHPRPEFNRLAVLDGTGAVIPNWRFFAPEPARHDFHVLFRTEDAEGRATPWQEGSAITPRRPLHIVWFPSRRREKALYDLCHELVAVMRQFGGDLTLAPAYRMLRNSVARTVSSLPGDPPRGFQFVVARHTGHDPGHDPDYLFVSPYIPYTPDAPYA
;
A
#
# COMPACT_ATOMS: atom_id res chain seq x y z
N MET A 1 -50.46 -10.76 67.05
CA MET A 1 -50.90 -10.31 65.70
C MET A 1 -49.64 -10.00 64.93
N SER A 2 -49.25 -10.90 64.02
CA SER A 2 -47.94 -10.94 63.36
C SER A 2 -47.74 -9.84 62.32
N PRO A 3 -46.51 -9.33 62.10
CA PRO A 3 -46.18 -8.52 60.94
C PRO A 3 -45.88 -9.42 59.73
N LEU A 4 -46.53 -9.16 58.59
CA LEU A 4 -46.24 -9.83 57.33
C LEU A 4 -45.06 -9.14 56.63
N SER A 5 -43.91 -9.81 56.73
CA SER A 5 -42.97 -10.12 55.64
C SER A 5 -42.78 -9.06 54.54
N GLY A 6 -41.76 -8.21 54.71
CA GLY A 6 -41.02 -7.61 53.60
C GLY A 6 -39.93 -8.57 53.13
N GLY A 7 -39.86 -8.83 51.82
CA GLY A 7 -38.85 -9.72 51.23
C GLY A 7 -39.08 -9.97 49.75
N GLY A 8 -39.02 -8.92 48.93
CA GLY A 8 -39.03 -9.04 47.47
C GLY A 8 -37.65 -9.44 46.91
N PRO A 9 -37.59 -10.00 45.69
CA PRO A 9 -36.41 -10.66 45.12
C PRO A 9 -35.39 -9.65 44.59
N ALA A 10 -34.65 -8.99 45.48
CA ALA A 10 -33.59 -8.04 45.11
C ALA A 10 -32.34 -8.75 44.54
N GLY A 11 -31.94 -9.89 45.12
CA GLY A 11 -30.65 -10.51 44.83
C GLY A 11 -30.44 -11.02 43.39
N GLY A 12 -31.50 -11.42 42.69
CA GLY A 12 -31.38 -11.96 41.32
C GLY A 12 -31.07 -10.90 40.26
N ARG A 13 -31.57 -9.68 40.44
CA ARG A 13 -31.35 -8.56 39.49
C ARG A 13 -29.97 -7.94 39.71
N ASP A 14 -29.50 -7.91 40.95
CA ASP A 14 -28.18 -7.40 41.31
C ASP A 14 -27.06 -8.33 40.80
N LEU A 15 -27.26 -9.65 40.88
CA LEU A 15 -26.33 -10.64 40.32
C LEU A 15 -26.26 -10.58 38.79
N ALA A 16 -27.41 -10.45 38.13
CA ALA A 16 -27.45 -10.29 36.68
C ALA A 16 -26.77 -8.99 36.23
N GLY A 17 -26.97 -7.90 36.98
CA GLY A 17 -26.29 -6.62 36.75
C GLY A 17 -24.78 -6.72 36.93
N ALA A 18 -24.32 -7.34 38.02
CA ALA A 18 -22.89 -7.55 38.28
C ALA A 18 -22.23 -8.41 37.20
N ALA A 19 -22.91 -9.48 36.75
CA ALA A 19 -22.44 -10.33 35.65
C ALA A 19 -22.34 -9.55 34.33
N ALA A 20 -23.34 -8.73 34.01
CA ALA A 20 -23.32 -7.88 32.81
C ALA A 20 -22.19 -6.86 32.84
N ILE A 21 -21.96 -6.21 33.99
CA ILE A 21 -20.86 -5.24 34.17
C ILE A 21 -19.51 -5.93 34.01
N ALA A 22 -19.32 -7.10 34.63
CA ALA A 22 -18.07 -7.86 34.50
C ALA A 22 -17.82 -8.29 33.05
N ALA A 23 -18.85 -8.74 32.34
CA ALA A 23 -18.74 -9.11 30.93
C ALA A 23 -18.37 -7.91 30.04
N LEU A 24 -19.02 -6.76 30.24
CA LEU A 24 -18.72 -5.53 29.49
C LEU A 24 -17.32 -4.99 29.81
N ALA A 25 -16.90 -5.03 31.08
CA ALA A 25 -15.56 -4.61 31.50
C ALA A 25 -14.47 -5.51 30.89
N ALA A 26 -14.68 -6.83 30.89
CA ALA A 26 -13.77 -7.78 30.25
C ALA A 26 -13.70 -7.56 28.74
N TRP A 27 -14.85 -7.33 28.08
CA TRP A 27 -14.92 -7.02 26.65
C TRP A 27 -14.20 -5.71 26.30
N PHE A 28 -14.40 -4.66 27.11
CA PHE A 28 -13.70 -3.38 26.93
C PHE A 28 -12.19 -3.53 27.13
N ALA A 29 -11.75 -4.21 28.18
CA ALA A 29 -10.32 -4.46 28.42
C ALA A 29 -9.68 -5.26 27.28
N ALA A 30 -10.35 -6.30 26.78
CA ALA A 30 -9.91 -7.06 25.61
C ALA A 30 -9.79 -6.18 24.36
N THR A 31 -10.75 -5.26 24.16
CA THR A 31 -10.74 -4.31 23.03
C THR A 31 -9.60 -3.30 23.15
N VAL A 32 -9.32 -2.74 24.34
CA VAL A 32 -8.21 -1.81 24.56
C VAL A 32 -6.86 -2.50 24.35
N LEU A 33 -6.71 -3.72 24.86
CA LEU A 33 -5.49 -4.51 24.67
C LEU A 33 -5.28 -4.84 23.19
N SER A 34 -6.32 -5.21 22.45
CA SER A 34 -6.22 -5.52 21.02
C SER A 34 -5.88 -4.30 20.15
N GLN A 35 -6.17 -3.07 20.61
CA GLN A 35 -5.72 -1.85 19.93
C GLN A 35 -4.22 -1.57 20.14
N HIS A 36 -3.54 -2.25 21.08
CA HIS A 36 -2.15 -1.96 21.37
C HIS A 36 -1.23 -2.32 20.18
N PRO A 37 -0.23 -1.48 19.83
CA PRO A 37 0.61 -1.67 18.65
C PRO A 37 1.50 -2.92 18.70
N ARG A 38 1.76 -3.49 19.89
CA ARG A 38 2.64 -4.66 20.06
C ARG A 38 2.00 -5.95 19.51
N PRO A 39 2.74 -6.77 18.74
CA PRO A 39 2.22 -8.01 18.13
C PRO A 39 1.65 -9.02 19.13
N GLU A 40 2.16 -9.02 20.36
CA GLU A 40 1.77 -9.95 21.43
C GLU A 40 0.28 -9.85 21.80
N PHE A 41 -0.29 -8.64 21.72
CA PHE A 41 -1.71 -8.39 22.03
C PHE A 41 -2.66 -8.69 20.86
N ASN A 42 -2.11 -8.95 19.67
CA ASN A 42 -2.91 -9.31 18.48
C ASN A 42 -3.47 -10.75 18.59
N ARG A 43 -2.93 -11.58 19.48
CA ARG A 43 -3.42 -12.94 19.73
C ARG A 43 -4.89 -12.99 20.14
N LEU A 44 -5.35 -11.98 20.89
CA LEU A 44 -6.76 -11.86 21.30
C LEU A 44 -7.67 -11.52 20.12
N ALA A 45 -7.19 -10.73 19.16
CA ALA A 45 -7.93 -10.40 17.94
C ALA A 45 -7.98 -11.58 16.95
N VAL A 46 -6.96 -12.45 16.92
CA VAL A 46 -6.94 -13.66 16.07
C VAL A 46 -8.00 -14.69 16.49
N LEU A 47 -8.38 -14.70 17.78
CA LEU A 47 -9.49 -15.55 18.28
C LEU A 47 -10.86 -15.06 17.80
N ASP A 48 -10.98 -13.78 17.41
CA ASP A 48 -12.15 -13.21 16.74
C ASP A 48 -11.98 -13.29 15.22
N GLY A 49 -12.02 -14.52 14.68
CA GLY A 49 -11.76 -14.78 13.26
C GLY A 49 -12.72 -14.11 12.27
N THR A 50 -13.88 -13.62 12.74
CA THR A 50 -14.85 -12.85 11.94
C THR A 50 -14.68 -11.34 12.10
N GLY A 51 -13.91 -10.87 13.09
CA GLY A 51 -13.73 -9.45 13.40
C GLY A 51 -15.01 -8.74 13.87
N ALA A 52 -16.02 -9.50 14.31
CA ALA A 52 -17.34 -9.00 14.65
C ALA A 52 -17.50 -8.70 16.14
N VAL A 53 -16.66 -9.30 16.99
CA VAL A 53 -16.78 -9.21 18.45
C VAL A 53 -15.80 -8.19 19.03
N ILE A 54 -14.59 -8.10 18.50
CA ILE A 54 -13.54 -7.19 18.94
C ILE A 54 -13.31 -6.17 17.81
N PRO A 55 -13.81 -4.93 17.95
CA PRO A 55 -13.62 -3.94 16.90
C PRO A 55 -12.14 -3.61 16.74
N ASN A 56 -11.63 -3.66 15.51
CA ASN A 56 -10.26 -3.25 15.18
C ASN A 56 -10.28 -1.88 14.50
N TRP A 57 -9.79 -0.86 15.19
CA TRP A 57 -9.75 0.52 14.72
C TRP A 57 -8.35 0.97 14.31
N ARG A 58 -7.41 0.03 14.13
CA ARG A 58 -6.11 0.30 13.50
C ARG A 58 -6.31 0.53 11.99
N PHE A 59 -7.01 1.61 11.65
CA PHE A 59 -7.24 2.06 10.28
C PHE A 59 -6.01 2.75 9.68
N PHE A 60 -4.98 2.99 10.49
CA PHE A 60 -3.68 3.47 10.07
C PHE A 60 -2.72 2.28 9.99
N ALA A 61 -2.21 2.03 8.78
CA ALA A 61 -1.18 1.04 8.57
C ALA A 61 -0.02 1.27 9.57
N PRO A 62 0.50 0.24 10.24
CA PRO A 62 1.52 0.37 11.28
C PRO A 62 2.77 1.15 10.82
N GLU A 63 3.06 1.13 9.52
CA GLU A 63 3.99 2.02 8.86
C GLU A 63 3.25 2.83 7.78
N PRO A 64 3.00 4.15 8.00
CA PRO A 64 2.50 4.99 6.93
C PRO A 64 3.52 5.03 5.80
N ALA A 65 3.07 5.06 4.54
CA ALA A 65 3.95 5.28 3.39
C ALA A 65 4.61 6.66 3.54
N ARG A 66 5.89 6.69 3.95
CA ARG A 66 6.67 7.93 4.16
C ARG A 66 7.40 8.39 2.91
N HIS A 67 7.41 7.58 1.87
CA HIS A 67 8.16 7.81 0.66
C HIS A 67 7.30 7.48 -0.55
N ASP A 68 7.35 8.36 -1.55
CA ASP A 68 6.70 8.15 -2.83
C ASP A 68 7.71 7.55 -3.82
N PHE A 69 7.24 6.62 -4.65
CA PHE A 69 8.04 6.05 -5.73
C PHE A 69 7.76 6.82 -7.02
N HIS A 70 8.82 7.17 -7.73
CA HIS A 70 8.77 7.77 -9.05
C HIS A 70 9.37 6.80 -10.05
N VAL A 71 8.67 6.56 -11.16
CA VAL A 71 9.20 5.79 -12.28
C VAL A 71 9.55 6.76 -13.39
N LEU A 72 10.86 6.94 -13.63
CA LEU A 72 11.37 7.72 -14.75
C LEU A 72 11.75 6.78 -15.88
N PHE A 73 11.60 7.23 -17.12
CA PHE A 73 12.05 6.50 -18.28
C PHE A 73 12.81 7.43 -19.23
N ARG A 74 13.69 6.84 -20.03
CA ARG A 74 14.34 7.51 -21.15
C ARG A 74 14.26 6.61 -22.37
N THR A 75 14.21 7.22 -23.53
CA THR A 75 14.14 6.55 -24.83
C THR A 75 15.41 6.82 -25.63
N GLU A 76 15.74 5.95 -26.57
CA GLU A 76 16.76 6.23 -27.57
C GLU A 76 16.11 6.54 -28.92
N ASP A 77 16.49 7.67 -29.51
CA ASP A 77 16.01 8.07 -30.84
C ASP A 77 16.61 7.19 -31.95
N ALA A 78 16.19 7.42 -33.20
CA ALA A 78 16.67 6.68 -34.36
C ALA A 78 18.19 6.80 -34.54
N GLU A 79 18.77 7.94 -34.16
CA GLU A 79 20.20 8.24 -34.20
C GLU A 79 20.98 7.64 -33.01
N GLY A 80 20.31 6.98 -32.07
CA GLY A 80 20.93 6.36 -30.88
C GLY A 80 21.27 7.36 -29.77
N ARG A 81 20.69 8.56 -29.80
CA ARG A 81 20.80 9.54 -28.72
C ARG A 81 19.74 9.25 -27.66
N ALA A 82 20.19 9.12 -26.41
CA ALA A 82 19.31 9.00 -25.27
C ALA A 82 18.62 10.34 -24.97
N THR A 83 17.31 10.30 -24.79
CA THR A 83 16.54 11.44 -24.30
C THR A 83 16.82 11.67 -22.81
N PRO A 84 16.56 12.90 -22.30
CA PRO A 84 16.55 13.14 -20.86
C PRO A 84 15.54 12.23 -20.15
N TRP A 85 15.77 11.96 -18.86
CA TRP A 85 14.82 11.23 -18.03
C TRP A 85 13.49 11.97 -17.94
N GLN A 86 12.40 11.27 -18.21
CA GLN A 86 11.02 11.77 -18.21
C GLN A 86 10.18 10.94 -17.25
N GLU A 87 9.20 11.57 -16.57
CA GLU A 87 8.29 10.84 -15.68
C GLU A 87 7.31 9.96 -16.47
N GLY A 88 7.33 8.65 -16.20
CA GLY A 88 6.44 7.65 -16.83
C GLY A 88 5.02 7.63 -16.28
N SER A 89 4.82 8.25 -15.13
CA SER A 89 3.52 8.45 -14.50
C SER A 89 3.40 9.89 -14.04
N ALA A 90 2.66 10.71 -14.77
CA ALA A 90 2.24 12.00 -14.24
C ALA A 90 1.33 11.74 -13.04
N ILE A 91 1.76 12.17 -11.85
CA ILE A 91 0.87 12.25 -10.68
C ILE A 91 -0.32 13.11 -11.12
N THR A 92 -1.53 12.55 -11.13
CA THR A 92 -2.67 13.30 -11.65
C THR A 92 -2.88 14.53 -10.76
N PRO A 93 -2.87 15.76 -11.30
CA PRO A 93 -3.08 16.95 -10.50
C PRO A 93 -4.43 16.84 -9.79
N ARG A 94 -4.43 17.10 -8.47
CA ARG A 94 -5.60 16.91 -7.62
C ARG A 94 -6.70 17.89 -8.03
N ARG A 95 -7.87 17.36 -8.39
CA ARG A 95 -9.07 18.15 -8.71
C ARG A 95 -10.12 17.97 -7.61
N PRO A 96 -10.95 18.96 -7.30
CA PRO A 96 -12.00 18.84 -6.28
C PRO A 96 -12.95 17.65 -6.53
N LEU A 97 -13.19 17.31 -7.80
CA LEU A 97 -14.01 16.16 -8.19
C LEU A 97 -13.43 14.81 -7.71
N HIS A 98 -12.11 14.74 -7.46
CA HIS A 98 -11.45 13.53 -6.94
C HIS A 98 -11.82 13.20 -5.49
N ILE A 99 -12.47 14.12 -4.76
CA ILE A 99 -13.05 13.82 -3.44
C ILE A 99 -14.20 12.80 -3.58
N VAL A 100 -15.01 12.96 -4.62
CA VAL A 100 -16.20 12.11 -4.87
C VAL A 100 -15.84 10.91 -5.74
N TRP A 101 -14.98 11.09 -6.75
CA TRP A 101 -14.63 10.04 -7.69
C TRP A 101 -13.20 10.20 -8.22
N PHE A 102 -12.32 9.26 -7.86
CA PHE A 102 -10.93 9.28 -8.32
C PHE A 102 -10.50 7.92 -8.89
N PRO A 103 -10.87 7.62 -10.15
CA PRO A 103 -10.63 6.32 -10.77
C PRO A 103 -9.13 6.03 -10.97
N SER A 104 -8.34 7.07 -11.19
CA SER A 104 -6.88 6.99 -11.38
C SER A 104 -6.13 6.49 -10.13
N ARG A 105 -6.72 6.62 -8.93
CA ARG A 105 -6.10 6.26 -7.65
C ARG A 105 -5.73 4.78 -7.56
N ARG A 106 -6.52 3.90 -8.20
CA ARG A 106 -6.22 2.46 -8.24
C ARG A 106 -4.95 2.15 -9.02
N ARG A 107 -4.69 2.91 -10.10
CA ARG A 107 -3.47 2.78 -10.92
C ARG A 107 -2.24 3.28 -10.16
N GLU A 108 -2.36 4.43 -9.49
CA GLU A 108 -1.27 4.98 -8.66
C GLU A 108 -0.91 4.02 -7.52
N LYS A 109 -1.91 3.45 -6.83
CA LYS A 109 -1.66 2.43 -5.80
C LYS A 109 -1.04 1.16 -6.37
N ALA A 110 -1.51 0.66 -7.52
CA ALA A 110 -0.90 -0.51 -8.14
C ALA A 110 0.58 -0.27 -8.50
N LEU A 111 0.92 0.91 -9.03
CA LEU A 111 2.29 1.28 -9.33
C LEU A 111 3.16 1.32 -8.06
N TYR A 112 2.62 1.89 -6.99
CA TYR A 112 3.29 1.93 -5.68
C TYR A 112 3.56 0.52 -5.15
N ASP A 113 2.54 -0.35 -5.17
CA ASP A 113 2.65 -1.73 -4.68
C ASP A 113 3.70 -2.53 -5.49
N LEU A 114 3.75 -2.34 -6.82
CA LEU A 114 4.77 -2.95 -7.69
C LEU A 114 6.19 -2.47 -7.38
N CYS A 115 6.38 -1.16 -7.16
CA CYS A 115 7.69 -0.62 -6.80
C CYS A 115 8.14 -1.14 -5.42
N HIS A 116 7.22 -1.18 -4.46
CA HIS A 116 7.49 -1.72 -3.14
C HIS A 116 7.87 -3.20 -3.19
N GLU A 117 7.13 -4.02 -3.95
CA GLU A 117 7.44 -5.42 -4.17
C GLU A 117 8.82 -5.61 -4.84
N LEU A 118 9.12 -4.85 -5.89
CA LEU A 118 10.41 -4.90 -6.57
C LEU A 118 11.58 -4.61 -5.60
N VAL A 119 11.44 -3.57 -4.77
CA VAL A 119 12.44 -3.20 -3.76
C VAL A 119 12.57 -4.28 -2.68
N ALA A 120 11.47 -4.91 -2.28
CA ALA A 120 11.49 -6.01 -1.33
C ALA A 120 12.21 -7.25 -1.90
N VAL A 121 11.92 -7.63 -3.15
CA VAL A 121 12.58 -8.73 -3.84
C VAL A 121 14.07 -8.45 -4.00
N MET A 122 14.45 -7.22 -4.39
CA MET A 122 15.86 -6.81 -4.50
C MET A 122 16.64 -6.96 -3.19
N ARG A 123 16.00 -6.66 -2.04
CA ARG A 123 16.62 -6.80 -0.72
C ARG A 123 16.77 -8.26 -0.28
N GLN A 124 15.87 -9.13 -0.71
CA GLN A 124 15.84 -10.55 -0.32
C GLN A 124 16.67 -11.43 -1.26
N PHE A 125 16.70 -11.12 -2.56
CA PHE A 125 17.33 -11.92 -3.59
C PHE A 125 18.34 -11.07 -4.36
N GLY A 126 19.62 -11.44 -4.28
CA GLY A 126 20.64 -10.97 -5.23
C GLY A 126 20.57 -11.63 -6.61
N GLY A 127 19.40 -12.15 -6.99
CA GLY A 127 19.16 -12.84 -8.26
C GLY A 127 18.75 -11.89 -9.38
N ASP A 128 18.45 -12.44 -10.56
CA ASP A 128 18.00 -11.64 -11.70
C ASP A 128 16.60 -11.04 -11.46
N LEU A 129 16.59 -9.75 -11.12
CA LEU A 129 15.38 -8.95 -10.91
C LEU A 129 14.46 -8.93 -12.14
N THR A 130 14.98 -9.19 -13.34
CA THR A 130 14.17 -9.16 -14.56
C THR A 130 13.12 -10.28 -14.62
N LEU A 131 13.32 -11.34 -13.83
CA LEU A 131 12.38 -12.46 -13.70
C LEU A 131 11.25 -12.16 -12.71
N ALA A 132 11.39 -11.13 -11.88
CA ALA A 132 10.37 -10.78 -10.89
C ALA A 132 9.06 -10.34 -11.60
N PRO A 133 7.89 -10.83 -11.17
CA PRO A 133 6.60 -10.38 -11.71
C PRO A 133 6.45 -8.86 -11.64
N ALA A 134 6.86 -8.25 -10.52
CA ALA A 134 6.87 -6.81 -10.32
C ALA A 134 7.67 -6.07 -11.40
N TYR A 135 8.87 -6.56 -11.74
CA TYR A 135 9.68 -5.99 -12.82
C TYR A 135 8.96 -6.07 -14.16
N ARG A 136 8.43 -7.25 -14.53
CA ARG A 136 7.75 -7.44 -15.83
C ARG A 136 6.53 -6.53 -15.95
N MET A 137 5.77 -6.35 -14.88
CA MET A 137 4.61 -5.45 -14.85
C MET A 137 5.02 -3.98 -15.00
N LEU A 138 6.08 -3.55 -14.29
CA LEU A 138 6.64 -2.20 -14.41
C LEU A 138 7.16 -1.94 -15.83
N ARG A 139 7.99 -2.84 -16.36
CA ARG A 139 8.50 -2.80 -17.73
C ARG A 139 7.37 -2.66 -18.74
N ASN A 140 6.35 -3.52 -18.66
CA ASN A 140 5.22 -3.50 -19.59
C ASN A 140 4.38 -2.22 -19.43
N SER A 141 4.32 -1.64 -18.22
CA SER A 141 3.67 -0.34 -18.00
C SER A 141 4.44 0.78 -18.70
N VAL A 142 5.76 0.83 -18.56
CA VAL A 142 6.61 1.83 -19.23
C VAL A 142 6.59 1.63 -20.74
N ALA A 143 6.65 0.38 -21.22
CA ALA A 143 6.53 0.06 -22.65
C ALA A 143 5.24 0.62 -23.25
N ARG A 144 4.10 0.46 -22.57
CA ARG A 144 2.83 1.07 -23.02
C ARG A 144 2.90 2.59 -23.08
N THR A 145 3.52 3.24 -22.10
CA THR A 145 3.72 4.69 -22.11
C THR A 145 4.59 5.12 -23.30
N VAL A 146 5.72 4.44 -23.51
CA VAL A 146 6.64 4.71 -24.63
C VAL A 146 5.95 4.50 -25.98
N SER A 147 5.19 3.41 -26.15
CA SER A 147 4.40 3.16 -27.35
C SER A 147 3.28 4.19 -27.60
N SER A 148 2.86 4.91 -26.57
CA SER A 148 1.82 5.96 -26.69
C SER A 148 2.38 7.35 -26.99
N LEU A 149 3.71 7.50 -27.03
CA LEU A 149 4.34 8.78 -27.35
C LEU A 149 4.06 9.15 -28.82
N PRO A 150 3.85 10.44 -29.12
CA PRO A 150 3.70 10.91 -30.48
C PRO A 150 5.05 10.80 -31.23
N GLY A 151 5.01 10.29 -32.46
CA GLY A 151 6.18 10.17 -33.34
C GLY A 151 6.52 8.73 -33.71
N ASP A 152 7.71 8.53 -34.26
CA ASP A 152 8.22 7.21 -34.60
C ASP A 152 8.59 6.43 -33.32
N PRO A 153 8.42 5.10 -33.30
CA PRO A 153 8.77 4.29 -32.16
C PRO A 153 10.28 4.41 -31.88
N PRO A 154 10.70 4.71 -30.64
CA PRO A 154 12.11 4.77 -30.29
C PRO A 154 12.77 3.39 -30.44
N ARG A 155 14.10 3.37 -30.58
CA ARG A 155 14.88 2.14 -30.73
C ARG A 155 14.85 1.25 -29.49
N GLY A 156 14.42 1.80 -28.36
CA GLY A 156 14.30 1.14 -27.08
C GLY A 156 14.17 2.15 -25.96
N PHE A 157 14.11 1.64 -24.73
CA PHE A 157 14.02 2.48 -23.54
C PHE A 157 14.71 1.85 -22.33
N GLN A 158 14.92 2.68 -21.32
CA GLN A 158 15.26 2.28 -19.97
C GLN A 158 14.36 2.98 -18.98
N PHE A 159 14.15 2.37 -17.82
CA PHE A 159 13.44 2.98 -16.72
C PHE A 159 14.22 2.87 -15.42
N VAL A 160 13.96 3.82 -14.51
CA VAL A 160 14.54 3.87 -13.18
C VAL A 160 13.42 4.03 -12.16
N VAL A 161 13.53 3.30 -11.06
CA VAL A 161 12.68 3.47 -9.87
C VAL A 161 13.44 4.34 -8.89
N ALA A 162 12.96 5.55 -8.67
CA ALA A 162 13.48 6.50 -7.71
C ALA A 162 12.54 6.61 -6.52
N ARG A 163 13.09 6.93 -5.35
CA ARG A 163 12.34 7.18 -4.12
C ARG A 163 12.55 8.62 -3.70
N HIS A 164 11.45 9.33 -3.47
CA HIS A 164 11.47 10.70 -3.00
C HIS A 164 10.93 10.78 -1.57
N THR A 165 11.64 11.49 -0.70
CA THR A 165 11.28 11.71 0.70
C THR A 165 10.36 12.92 0.86
N GLY A 166 9.24 12.96 0.14
CA GLY A 166 8.24 14.03 0.27
C GLY A 166 8.79 15.47 0.06
N HIS A 167 8.05 16.47 0.54
CA HIS A 167 8.32 17.91 0.32
C HIS A 167 9.56 18.47 1.04
N ASP A 168 10.59 17.65 1.25
CA ASP A 168 11.87 18.13 1.78
C ASP A 168 12.82 18.42 0.60
N PRO A 169 12.99 19.69 0.19
CA PRO A 169 13.75 20.07 -1.00
C PRO A 169 15.27 19.84 -0.85
N GLY A 170 15.75 19.40 0.32
CA GLY A 170 17.16 19.18 0.61
C GLY A 170 17.69 17.77 0.35
N HIS A 171 16.83 16.80 -0.01
CA HIS A 171 17.24 15.41 -0.24
C HIS A 171 17.19 15.05 -1.71
N ASP A 172 18.35 14.70 -2.28
CA ASP A 172 18.43 14.11 -3.61
C ASP A 172 17.62 12.80 -3.66
N PRO A 173 16.88 12.55 -4.75
CA PRO A 173 16.08 11.33 -4.87
C PRO A 173 16.98 10.08 -4.88
N ASP A 174 16.62 9.08 -4.07
CA ASP A 174 17.34 7.82 -4.03
C ASP A 174 16.99 6.98 -5.27
N TYR A 175 17.95 6.77 -6.16
CA TYR A 175 17.79 5.84 -7.28
C TYR A 175 17.92 4.41 -6.77
N LEU A 176 16.80 3.69 -6.68
CA LEU A 176 16.76 2.35 -6.12
C LEU A 176 17.08 1.27 -7.15
N PHE A 177 16.69 1.48 -8.41
CA PHE A 177 16.86 0.48 -9.46
C PHE A 177 16.91 1.13 -10.84
N VAL A 178 17.84 0.70 -11.70
CA VAL A 178 17.89 1.06 -13.12
C VAL A 178 17.72 -0.21 -13.95
N SER A 179 16.81 -0.20 -14.91
CA SER A 179 16.57 -1.34 -15.78
C SER A 179 17.70 -1.55 -16.78
N PRO A 180 17.93 -2.80 -17.23
CA PRO A 180 18.62 -3.06 -18.49
C PRO A 180 17.97 -2.29 -19.65
N TYR A 181 18.73 -2.09 -20.72
CA TYR A 181 18.20 -1.54 -21.96
C TYR A 181 17.21 -2.51 -22.60
N ILE A 182 16.01 -2.01 -22.91
CA ILE A 182 14.95 -2.80 -23.52
C ILE A 182 14.82 -2.36 -24.98
N PRO A 183 15.26 -3.18 -25.95
CA PRO A 183 15.23 -2.82 -27.35
C PRO A 183 13.80 -2.88 -27.92
N TYR A 184 13.56 -2.09 -28.95
CA TYR A 184 12.39 -2.24 -29.80
C TYR A 184 12.62 -3.38 -30.80
N THR A 185 11.68 -4.33 -30.84
CA THR A 185 11.66 -5.42 -31.81
C THR A 185 10.31 -5.38 -32.55
N PRO A 186 10.27 -5.35 -33.89
CA PRO A 186 9.02 -5.26 -34.64
C PRO A 186 8.02 -6.38 -34.33
N ASP A 187 8.52 -7.62 -34.14
CA ASP A 187 7.70 -8.80 -33.89
C ASP A 187 7.16 -8.87 -32.44
N ALA A 188 7.84 -8.18 -31.52
CA ALA A 188 7.50 -8.14 -30.11
C ALA A 188 7.99 -6.82 -29.49
N PRO A 189 7.24 -5.71 -29.66
CA PRO A 189 7.68 -4.39 -29.23
C PRO A 189 8.02 -4.37 -27.74
N TYR A 190 9.30 -4.14 -27.43
CA TYR A 190 9.83 -4.01 -26.06
C TYR A 190 9.62 -5.25 -25.15
N ALA A 191 9.63 -6.45 -25.74
CA ALA A 191 9.37 -7.72 -25.06
C ALA A 191 10.51 -8.24 -24.19
#